data_AF-A0A7U3W597-F1
#
_entry.id   AF-A0A7U3W597-F1
#
_cell.length_a   1.000
_cell.length_b   1.000
_cell.length_c   1.000
_cell.angle_alpha   90.00
_cell.angle_beta   90.00
_cell.angle_gamma   90.00
#
_symmetry.space_group_name_H-M   'P 1'
#
loop_
_entity.id
_entity.type
_entity.pdbx_description
1 polymer ?
#
loop_
_entity_poly.entity_id
_entity_poly.type
_entity_poly.pdbx_seq_one_letter_code
_entity_poly.pdbx_strand_id
1 'polypeptide(L)'
;MQSLVVFCALLVLALAHDPHGLESVHKKCHNEVDSQHYLCMAKGLDLVTPEGKVNVNGVKTHVGHVESESAKIDQIAKECAVDHASTDETVSHLFKCLEEKHVLSLAGHVAPQHHH
;
A
#
# COMPACT_ATOMS: atom_id res chain seq x y z
N MET A 1 -41.84 -2.19 12.24
CA MET A 1 -40.57 -2.92 12.47
C MET A 1 -39.85 -3.16 11.13
N GLN A 2 -39.43 -2.10 10.44
CA GLN A 2 -38.79 -2.19 9.11
C GLN A 2 -37.55 -1.28 8.95
N SER A 3 -37.19 -0.48 9.97
CA SER A 3 -36.10 0.50 9.86
C SER A 3 -34.72 0.03 10.34
N LEU A 4 -34.62 -1.05 11.12
CA LEU A 4 -33.31 -1.49 11.63
C LEU A 4 -32.45 -2.19 10.57
N VAL A 5 -33.05 -2.87 9.58
CA VAL A 5 -32.31 -3.67 8.60
C VAL A 5 -31.61 -2.77 7.56
N VAL A 6 -32.22 -1.62 7.22
CA VAL A 6 -31.68 -0.69 6.21
C VAL A 6 -30.44 0.05 6.71
N PHE A 7 -30.38 0.37 8.00
CA PHE A 7 -29.19 1.00 8.60
C PHE A 7 -27.99 0.05 8.64
N CYS A 8 -28.22 -1.25 8.82
CA CYS A 8 -27.14 -2.24 8.76
C CYS A 8 -26.55 -2.36 7.34
N ALA A 9 -27.40 -2.33 6.29
CA ALA A 9 -26.93 -2.42 4.91
C ALA A 9 -26.12 -1.18 4.46
N LEU A 10 -26.47 0.02 4.93
CA LEU A 10 -25.72 1.24 4.63
C LEU A 10 -24.34 1.28 5.33
N LEU A 11 -24.23 0.70 6.52
CA LEU A 11 -22.95 0.61 7.24
C LEU A 11 -21.97 -0.36 6.55
N VAL A 12 -22.49 -1.44 5.94
CA VAL A 12 -21.67 -2.42 5.22
C VAL A 12 -21.15 -1.87 3.89
N LEU A 13 -21.92 -1.03 3.17
CA LEU A 13 -21.45 -0.40 1.92
C LEU A 13 -20.39 0.70 2.14
N ALA A 14 -20.37 1.35 3.31
CA ALA A 14 -19.37 2.37 3.62
C ALA A 14 -17.96 1.78 3.85
N LEU A 15 -17.85 0.49 4.18
CA LEU A 15 -16.59 -0.20 4.48
C LEU A 15 -15.90 -0.81 3.24
N ALA A 16 -16.53 -0.74 2.06
CA ALA A 16 -15.97 -1.28 0.82
C ALA A 16 -15.06 -0.30 0.06
N HIS A 17 -14.93 0.95 0.52
CA HIS A 17 -14.15 1.97 -0.16
C HIS A 17 -12.75 2.06 0.44
N ASP A 18 -11.81 1.35 -0.18
CA ASP A 18 -10.36 1.57 -0.04
C ASP A 18 -9.76 1.28 1.36
N PRO A 19 -9.70 0.00 1.79
CA PRO A 19 -9.15 -0.37 3.10
C PRO A 19 -7.68 0.02 3.30
N HIS A 20 -6.95 0.38 2.24
CA HIS A 20 -5.55 0.78 2.29
C HIS A 20 -5.32 2.26 1.97
N GLY A 21 -6.35 3.02 1.60
CA GLY A 21 -6.19 4.38 1.05
C GLY A 21 -5.43 4.41 -0.29
N LEU A 22 -5.25 3.25 -0.93
CA LEU A 22 -4.44 3.05 -2.13
C LEU A 22 -5.02 3.80 -3.33
N GLU A 23 -6.34 3.76 -3.53
CA GLU A 23 -7.00 4.44 -4.65
C GLU A 23 -6.91 5.97 -4.48
N SER A 24 -7.16 6.45 -3.26
CA SER A 24 -7.08 7.88 -2.93
C SER A 24 -5.66 8.43 -3.12
N VAL A 25 -4.65 7.68 -2.66
CA VAL A 25 -3.24 8.03 -2.83
C VAL A 25 -2.83 7.95 -4.30
N HIS A 26 -3.23 6.90 -5.02
CA HIS A 26 -2.92 6.75 -6.45
C HIS A 26 -3.43 7.95 -7.26
N LYS A 27 -4.69 8.37 -7.05
CA LYS A 27 -5.28 9.53 -7.72
C LYS A 27 -4.50 10.82 -7.43
N LYS A 28 -3.99 10.98 -6.21
CA LYS A 28 -3.16 12.13 -5.82
C LYS A 28 -1.79 12.12 -6.53
N CYS A 29 -1.25 10.95 -6.81
CA CYS A 29 0.07 10.76 -7.41
C CYS A 29 0.07 10.62 -8.94
N HIS A 30 -1.08 10.67 -9.61
CA HIS A 30 -1.26 10.43 -11.05
C HIS A 30 -0.35 11.27 -11.97
N ASN A 31 0.04 12.48 -11.57
CA ASN A 31 0.78 13.41 -12.44
C ASN A 31 2.31 13.28 -12.33
N GLU A 32 2.80 12.35 -11.53
CA GLU A 32 4.23 12.10 -11.33
C GLU A 32 4.75 11.12 -12.40
N VAL A 33 5.99 11.31 -12.86
CA VAL A 33 6.68 10.28 -13.68
C VAL A 33 6.89 9.00 -12.86
N ASP A 34 6.94 7.82 -13.49
CA ASP A 34 6.90 6.50 -12.82
C ASP A 34 7.74 6.38 -11.52
N SER A 35 9.00 6.82 -11.52
CA SER A 35 9.86 6.77 -10.30
C SER A 35 9.37 7.70 -9.19
N GLN A 36 8.82 8.86 -9.54
CA GLN A 36 8.19 9.79 -8.60
C GLN A 36 6.78 9.32 -8.18
N HIS A 37 6.08 8.58 -9.04
CA HIS A 37 4.76 8.01 -8.75
C HIS A 37 4.84 7.03 -7.58
N TYR A 38 5.77 6.07 -7.63
CA TYR A 38 5.94 5.10 -6.54
C TYR A 38 6.41 5.78 -5.25
N LEU A 39 7.33 6.76 -5.33
CA LEU A 39 7.74 7.51 -4.13
C LEU A 39 6.58 8.31 -3.52
N CYS A 40 5.76 8.96 -4.36
CA CYS A 40 4.55 9.66 -3.93
C CYS A 40 3.57 8.70 -3.24
N MET A 41 3.36 7.52 -3.83
CA MET A 41 2.51 6.49 -3.24
C MET A 41 3.06 5.98 -1.91
N ALA A 42 4.35 5.64 -1.84
CA ALA A 42 4.97 5.15 -0.63
C ALA A 42 4.86 6.16 0.52
N LYS A 43 5.04 7.46 0.23
CA LYS A 43 4.83 8.53 1.22
C LYS A 43 3.36 8.69 1.60
N GLY A 44 2.45 8.65 0.62
CA GLY A 44 1.01 8.79 0.85
C GLY A 44 0.43 7.65 1.69
N LEU A 45 1.01 6.46 1.59
CA LEU A 45 0.66 5.27 2.35
C LEU A 45 1.46 5.14 3.67
N ASP A 46 2.33 6.10 3.99
CA ASP A 46 3.22 6.03 5.16
C ASP A 46 4.14 4.79 5.17
N LEU A 47 4.46 4.23 4.00
CA LEU A 47 5.38 3.10 3.84
C LEU A 47 6.85 3.54 3.95
N VAL A 48 7.11 4.81 3.63
CA VAL A 48 8.41 5.46 3.78
C VAL A 48 8.25 6.83 4.45
N THR A 49 9.27 7.27 5.16
CA THR A 49 9.36 8.60 5.76
C THR A 49 9.45 9.70 4.69
N PRO A 50 9.28 10.99 5.05
CA PRO A 50 9.47 12.10 4.10
C PRO A 50 10.85 12.12 3.43
N GLU A 51 11.87 11.62 4.12
CA GLU A 51 13.26 11.50 3.64
C GLU A 51 13.48 10.26 2.75
N GLY A 52 12.48 9.39 2.61
CA GLY A 52 12.53 8.21 1.76
C GLY A 52 13.15 6.98 2.42
N LYS A 53 13.23 6.94 3.76
CA LYS A 53 13.59 5.74 4.53
C LYS A 53 12.38 4.89 4.82
N VAL A 54 12.52 3.58 4.97
CA VAL A 54 11.37 2.73 5.25
C VAL A 54 10.74 3.05 6.61
N ASN A 55 9.41 3.15 6.65
CA ASN A 55 8.65 3.22 7.89
C ASN A 55 8.08 1.83 8.22
N VAL A 56 8.76 1.08 9.08
CA VAL A 56 8.38 -0.28 9.47
C VAL A 56 6.98 -0.34 10.08
N ASN A 57 6.55 0.67 10.85
CA ASN A 57 5.22 0.67 11.47
C ASN A 57 4.12 0.90 10.42
N GLY A 58 4.35 1.77 9.44
CA GLY A 58 3.44 1.95 8.31
C GLY A 58 3.31 0.67 7.49
N VAL A 59 4.43 -0.01 7.20
CA VAL A 59 4.42 -1.33 6.54
C VAL A 59 3.57 -2.33 7.33
N LYS A 60 3.80 -2.48 8.64
CA LYS A 60 3.01 -3.38 9.50
C LYS A 60 1.51 -3.06 9.49
N THR A 61 1.16 -1.77 9.40
CA THR A 61 -0.24 -1.33 9.35
C THR A 61 -0.93 -1.86 8.10
N HIS A 62 -0.32 -1.70 6.92
CA HIS A 62 -0.89 -2.19 5.66
C HIS A 62 -0.89 -3.72 5.57
N VAL A 63 0.14 -4.39 6.09
CA VAL A 63 0.14 -5.86 6.21
C VAL A 63 -1.01 -6.32 7.11
N GLY A 64 -1.25 -5.62 8.21
CA GLY A 64 -2.33 -5.90 9.16
C GLY A 64 -3.75 -5.80 8.60
N HIS A 65 -3.93 -5.16 7.44
CA HIS A 65 -5.22 -5.13 6.75
C HIS A 65 -5.54 -6.43 6.00
N VAL A 66 -4.51 -7.22 5.63
CA VAL A 66 -4.67 -8.49 4.90
C VAL A 66 -4.30 -9.73 5.72
N GLU A 67 -3.46 -9.56 6.74
CA GLU A 67 -3.01 -10.62 7.64
C GLU A 67 -3.36 -10.25 9.08
N SER A 68 -3.88 -11.22 9.85
CA SER A 68 -4.31 -11.02 11.24
C SER A 68 -3.33 -11.62 12.25
N GLU A 69 -2.47 -12.55 11.83
CA GLU A 69 -1.49 -13.19 12.69
C GLU A 69 -0.28 -12.28 12.92
N SER A 70 -0.13 -11.77 14.15
CA SER A 70 0.96 -10.85 14.53
C SER A 70 2.35 -11.35 14.14
N ALA A 71 2.61 -12.66 14.27
CA ALA A 71 3.90 -13.24 13.90
C ALA A 71 4.19 -13.13 12.39
N LYS A 72 3.16 -13.30 11.55
CA LYS A 72 3.28 -13.14 10.10
C LYS A 72 3.38 -11.68 9.70
N ILE A 73 2.65 -10.78 10.37
CA ILE A 73 2.81 -9.32 10.17
C ILE A 73 4.26 -8.91 10.42
N ASP A 74 4.83 -9.35 11.55
CA ASP A 74 6.22 -9.06 11.90
C ASP A 74 7.21 -9.70 10.92
N GLN A 75 6.94 -10.93 10.48
CA GLN A 75 7.77 -11.61 9.48
C GLN A 75 7.77 -10.86 8.14
N ILE A 76 6.61 -10.53 7.59
CA ILE A 76 6.48 -9.82 6.31
C ILE A 76 7.14 -8.44 6.41
N ALA A 77 6.90 -7.71 7.51
CA ALA A 77 7.55 -6.42 7.72
C ALA A 77 9.07 -6.57 7.78
N LYS A 78 9.61 -7.58 8.47
CA LYS A 78 11.05 -7.84 8.51
C LYS A 78 11.64 -8.15 7.13
N GLU A 79 10.90 -8.84 6.27
CA GLU A 79 11.34 -9.20 4.92
C GLU A 79 11.26 -8.02 3.95
N CYS A 80 10.17 -7.24 3.99
CA CYS A 80 9.91 -6.18 3.00
C CYS A 80 10.43 -4.81 3.42
N ALA A 81 10.49 -4.50 4.72
CA ALA A 81 10.81 -3.18 5.23
C ALA A 81 12.33 -2.95 5.36
N VAL A 82 13.05 -3.03 4.23
CA VAL A 82 14.51 -2.96 4.16
C VAL A 82 14.95 -1.71 3.40
N ASP A 83 15.80 -0.89 4.01
CA ASP A 83 16.47 0.23 3.33
C ASP A 83 17.53 -0.28 2.34
N HIS A 84 17.58 0.31 1.15
CA HIS A 84 18.58 0.03 0.11
C HIS A 84 19.50 1.24 -0.12
N ALA A 85 20.40 1.15 -1.10
CA ALA A 85 21.42 2.16 -1.35
C ALA A 85 20.84 3.51 -1.81
N SER A 86 19.66 3.49 -2.44
CA SER A 86 18.92 4.69 -2.83
C SER A 86 17.44 4.62 -2.44
N THR A 87 16.78 5.78 -2.40
CA THR A 87 15.32 5.87 -2.18
C THR A 87 14.55 5.11 -3.25
N ASP A 88 14.95 5.22 -4.53
CA ASP A 88 14.27 4.56 -5.64
C ASP A 88 14.35 3.03 -5.53
N GLU A 89 15.54 2.50 -5.21
CA GLU A 89 15.72 1.06 -4.96
C GLU A 89 14.90 0.60 -3.74
N THR A 90 14.88 1.42 -2.68
CA THR A 90 14.12 1.12 -1.45
C THR A 90 12.63 1.00 -1.75
N VAL A 91 12.06 1.98 -2.46
CA VAL A 91 10.65 2.02 -2.81
C VAL A 91 10.29 0.89 -3.79
N SER A 92 11.13 0.66 -4.80
CA SER A 92 10.91 -0.41 -5.79
C SER A 92 10.91 -1.79 -5.12
N HIS A 93 11.89 -2.06 -4.25
CA HIS A 93 11.95 -3.30 -3.47
C HIS A 93 10.72 -3.46 -2.58
N LEU A 94 10.33 -2.39 -1.87
CA LEU A 94 9.21 -2.43 -0.93
C LEU A 94 7.90 -2.79 -1.62
N PHE A 95 7.56 -2.11 -2.72
CA PHE A 95 6.33 -2.39 -3.46
C PHE A 95 6.32 -3.79 -4.06
N LYS A 96 7.44 -4.23 -4.66
CA LYS A 96 7.57 -5.58 -5.21
C LYS A 96 7.40 -6.65 -4.12
N CYS A 97 8.08 -6.49 -2.99
CA CYS A 97 7.98 -7.45 -1.89
C CYS A 97 6.55 -7.53 -1.34
N LEU A 98 5.88 -6.38 -1.14
CA LEU A 98 4.49 -6.37 -0.66
C LEU A 98 3.51 -6.96 -1.67
N GLU A 99 3.76 -6.82 -2.98
CA GLU A 99 2.97 -7.47 -4.02
C GLU A 99 3.16 -9.00 -4.03
N GLU A 100 4.40 -9.48 -3.93
CA GLU A 100 4.70 -10.91 -3.81
C GLU A 100 4.08 -11.55 -2.55
N LYS A 101 3.84 -10.74 -1.50
CA LYS A 101 3.14 -11.15 -0.27
C LYS A 101 1.63 -10.91 -0.30
N HIS A 102 1.08 -10.44 -1.44
CA HIS A 102 -0.34 -10.13 -1.62
C HIS A 102 -0.89 -9.07 -0.66
N VAL A 103 -0.04 -8.15 -0.20
CA VAL A 103 -0.43 -7.03 0.67
C VAL A 103 -0.94 -5.85 -0.14
N LEU A 104 -0.29 -5.56 -1.26
CA LEU A 104 -0.70 -4.53 -2.22
C LEU A 104 -0.75 -5.14 -3.61
N SER A 105 -1.67 -4.68 -4.45
CA SER A 105 -1.72 -5.09 -5.86
C SER A 105 -1.24 -3.92 -6.72
N LEU A 106 -0.14 -4.12 -7.44
CA LEU A 106 0.32 -3.17 -8.47
C LEU A 106 -0.26 -3.49 -9.84
N ALA A 107 -1.11 -4.53 -9.95
CA ALA A 107 -1.71 -4.97 -11.21
C ALA A 107 -2.62 -3.93 -11.89
N GLY A 108 -2.89 -2.78 -11.23
CA GLY A 108 -3.52 -1.59 -11.83
C GLY A 108 -2.56 -0.43 -12.13
N HIS A 109 -1.27 -0.55 -11.84
CA HIS A 109 -0.27 0.54 -11.83
C HIS A 109 0.99 0.26 -12.64
N VAL A 110 1.17 -0.94 -13.19
CA VAL A 110 2.21 -1.19 -14.19
C VAL A 110 1.66 -0.77 -15.55
N ALA A 111 1.95 0.46 -15.96
CA ALA A 111 1.96 0.77 -17.39
C ALA A 111 2.86 -0.28 -18.07
N PRO A 112 2.43 -0.89 -19.20
CA PRO A 112 3.25 -1.87 -19.88
C PRO A 112 4.63 -1.26 -20.13
N GLN A 113 5.68 -1.93 -19.66
CA GLN A 113 7.04 -1.56 -20.00
C GLN A 113 7.17 -1.63 -21.53
N HIS A 114 7.10 -0.48 -22.20
CA HIS A 114 7.56 -0.34 -23.57
C HIS A 114 9.09 -0.46 -23.54
N HIS A 115 9.57 -1.70 -23.56
CA HIS A 115 10.92 -1.99 -24.02
C HIS A 115 10.96 -1.76 -25.54
N HIS A 116 11.67 -0.71 -25.93
CA HIS A 116 12.23 -0.39 -27.25
C HIS A 116 11.28 -0.20 -28.43
#